data_AF-A0A1B6F8P7-F1
#
_entry.id   AF-A0A1B6F8P7-F1
#
_cell.length_a   1.000
_cell.length_b   1.000
_cell.length_c   1.000
_cell.angle_alpha   90.00
_cell.angle_beta   90.00
_cell.angle_gamma   90.00
#
_symmetry.space_group_name_H-M   'P 1'
#
loop_
_entity.id
_entity.type
_entity.pdbx_description
1 polymer ?
#
loop_
_entity_poly.entity_id
_entity_poly.type
_entity_poly.pdbx_seq_one_letter_code
_entity_poly.pdbx_strand_id
1 'polypeptide(L)'
;FFCNSSFYSESSSELEPITDAVPSRDVALHVLTKKIALAESADQKEELQKKKDYLIKGRKDVDQIFSRILSHVTNLEIDEIKNIETSRQEINLEMMPCYKTLVKAFSEKCVNIHKNMYTFSHLYKLANMCALQYSSTDVLKAFSAECGSLHQGMVNVN
;
A
#
# COMPACT_ATOMS: atom_id res chain seq x y z
N PHE A 1 -2.77 -24.36 -16.81
CA PHE A 1 -3.07 -23.28 -17.77
C PHE A 1 -1.75 -22.70 -18.25
N PHE A 2 -1.28 -23.14 -19.42
CA PHE A 2 -0.16 -22.54 -20.13
C PHE A 2 -0.76 -21.64 -21.22
N CYS A 3 -0.43 -20.35 -21.21
CA CYS A 3 -0.81 -19.47 -22.30
C CYS A 3 0.25 -19.62 -23.39
N ASN A 4 -0.12 -20.30 -24.48
CA ASN A 4 0.69 -20.47 -25.66
C ASN A 4 0.32 -19.33 -26.63
N SER A 5 1.25 -18.42 -26.92
CA SER A 5 1.02 -17.35 -27.90
C SER A 5 1.64 -17.72 -29.24
N SER A 6 0.77 -18.00 -30.20
CA SER A 6 1.11 -18.20 -31.60
C SER A 6 1.65 -16.90 -32.22
N PHE A 7 2.77 -17.06 -32.93
CA PHE A 7 3.23 -16.35 -34.13
C PHE A 7 2.48 -15.06 -34.54
N TYR A 8 3.14 -13.90 -34.39
CA TYR A 8 2.77 -12.66 -35.07
C TYR A 8 3.90 -12.26 -36.01
N SER A 9 3.53 -12.05 -37.28
CA SER A 9 4.37 -11.59 -38.39
C SER A 9 4.93 -10.20 -38.10
N GLU A 10 6.26 -10.04 -38.23
CA GLU A 10 6.97 -8.78 -38.10
C GLU A 10 6.52 -7.76 -39.16
N SER A 11 5.74 -6.77 -38.75
CA SER A 11 5.69 -5.47 -39.44
C SER A 11 6.49 -4.47 -38.61
N SER A 12 7.59 -3.98 -39.18
CA SER A 12 8.42 -2.91 -38.63
C SER A 12 7.65 -1.59 -38.60
N SER A 13 6.84 -1.36 -37.57
CA SER A 13 6.50 -0.02 -37.11
C SER A 13 7.44 0.31 -35.96
N GLU A 14 8.26 1.34 -36.11
CA GLU A 14 9.08 1.90 -35.04
C GLU A 14 8.14 2.27 -33.88
N LEU A 15 8.08 1.42 -32.86
CA LEU A 15 7.27 1.64 -31.67
C LEU A 15 7.86 2.85 -30.96
N GLU A 16 7.10 3.95 -30.90
CA GLU A 16 7.46 5.08 -30.06
C GLU A 16 7.77 4.56 -28.64
N PRO A 17 8.90 4.98 -28.04
CA PRO A 17 9.30 4.46 -26.75
C PRO A 17 8.24 4.82 -25.70
N ILE A 18 7.83 3.82 -24.91
CA ILE A 18 6.92 4.03 -23.78
C ILE A 18 7.68 4.88 -22.73
N THR A 19 7.38 6.17 -22.69
CA THR A 19 8.05 7.15 -21.81
C THR A 19 7.22 7.54 -20.60
N ASP A 20 5.96 7.13 -20.53
CA ASP A 20 5.02 7.52 -19.47
C ASP A 20 4.65 6.38 -18.51
N ALA A 21 5.37 5.27 -18.59
CA ALA A 21 5.24 4.14 -17.68
C ALA A 21 5.52 4.58 -16.23
N VAL A 22 4.60 4.23 -15.32
CA VAL A 22 4.74 4.46 -13.88
C VAL A 22 4.32 3.23 -13.09
N PRO A 23 4.85 3.03 -11.87
CA PRO A 23 4.36 1.97 -10.99
C PRO A 23 2.85 2.09 -10.77
N SER A 24 2.13 0.96 -10.75
CA SER A 24 0.67 0.94 -10.59
C SER A 24 0.18 1.77 -9.39
N ARG A 25 0.91 1.71 -8.25
CA ARG A 25 0.59 2.51 -7.06
C ARG A 25 0.67 4.02 -7.26
N ASP A 26 1.49 4.49 -8.21
CA ASP A 26 1.80 5.91 -8.43
C ASP A 26 1.02 6.52 -9.59
N VAL A 27 0.27 5.71 -10.34
CA VAL A 27 -0.60 6.15 -11.44
C VAL A 27 -1.50 7.30 -11.03
N ALA A 28 -2.21 7.18 -9.89
CA ALA A 28 -3.15 8.22 -9.44
C ALA A 28 -2.45 9.57 -9.17
N LEU A 29 -1.27 9.56 -8.53
CA LEU A 29 -0.49 10.78 -8.31
C LEU A 29 0.08 11.36 -9.60
N HIS A 30 0.53 10.50 -10.51
CA HIS A 30 1.06 10.89 -11.80
C HIS A 30 -0.02 11.57 -12.65
N VAL A 31 -1.20 10.96 -12.73
CA VAL A 31 -2.37 11.50 -13.43
C VAL A 31 -2.80 12.85 -12.85
N LEU A 32 -2.91 12.97 -11.51
CA LEU A 32 -3.24 14.24 -10.88
C LEU A 32 -2.18 15.32 -11.18
N THR A 33 -0.90 14.97 -11.14
CA THR A 33 0.19 15.89 -11.44
C THR A 33 0.14 16.37 -12.89
N LYS A 34 -0.12 15.46 -13.85
CA LYS A 34 -0.36 15.82 -15.26
C LYS A 34 -1.58 16.74 -15.42
N LYS A 35 -2.71 16.41 -14.78
CA LYS A 35 -3.93 17.24 -14.83
C LYS A 35 -3.71 18.64 -14.27
N ILE A 36 -2.97 18.78 -13.17
CA ILE A 36 -2.63 20.08 -12.58
C ILE A 36 -1.78 20.92 -13.55
N ALA A 37 -0.84 20.30 -14.26
CA ALA A 37 0.02 20.98 -15.22
C ALA A 37 -0.75 21.45 -16.48
N LEU A 38 -1.81 20.72 -16.85
CA LEU A 38 -2.66 21.01 -18.01
C LEU A 38 -3.92 21.83 -17.68
N ALA A 39 -4.14 22.19 -16.40
CA ALA A 39 -5.33 22.91 -15.98
C ALA A 39 -5.35 24.34 -16.54
N GLU A 40 -6.46 24.74 -17.16
CA GLU A 40 -6.60 26.03 -17.84
C GLU A 40 -7.09 27.14 -16.90
N SER A 41 -7.77 26.78 -15.80
CA SER A 41 -8.31 27.72 -14.82
C SER A 41 -7.72 27.54 -13.43
N ALA A 42 -7.67 28.64 -12.66
CA ALA A 42 -7.21 28.62 -11.28
C ALA A 42 -8.06 27.71 -10.40
N ASP A 43 -9.39 27.75 -10.55
CA ASP A 43 -10.34 26.96 -9.77
C ASP A 43 -10.14 25.44 -10.00
N GLN A 44 -9.98 25.04 -11.27
CA GLN A 44 -9.71 23.64 -11.62
C GLN A 44 -8.36 23.18 -11.04
N LYS A 45 -7.33 24.03 -11.12
CA LYS A 45 -6.01 23.74 -10.57
C LYS A 45 -6.08 23.55 -9.06
N GLU A 46 -6.82 24.41 -8.35
CA GLU A 46 -7.02 24.32 -6.90
C GLU A 46 -7.75 23.03 -6.51
N GLU A 47 -8.82 22.65 -7.21
CA GLU A 47 -9.55 21.41 -6.93
C GLU A 47 -8.67 20.17 -7.11
N LEU A 48 -7.89 20.14 -8.20
CA LEU A 48 -6.95 19.04 -8.46
C LEU A 48 -5.82 18.99 -7.43
N GLN A 49 -5.32 20.15 -6.97
CA GLN A 49 -4.33 20.21 -5.91
C GLN A 49 -4.88 19.67 -4.59
N LYS A 50 -6.12 20.03 -4.21
CA LYS A 50 -6.79 19.46 -3.03
C LYS A 50 -6.91 17.94 -3.10
N LYS A 51 -7.26 17.38 -4.27
CA LYS A 51 -7.29 15.92 -4.48
C LYS A 51 -5.92 15.28 -4.32
N LYS A 52 -4.87 15.91 -4.88
CA LYS A 52 -3.48 15.45 -4.73
C LYS A 52 -3.03 15.47 -3.28
N ASP A 53 -3.33 16.53 -2.55
CA ASP A 53 -2.95 16.68 -1.14
C ASP A 53 -3.68 15.67 -0.27
N TYR A 54 -4.96 15.41 -0.54
CA TYR A 54 -5.72 14.35 0.13
C TYR A 54 -5.09 12.96 -0.10
N LEU A 55 -4.69 12.65 -1.33
CA LEU A 55 -4.01 11.39 -1.67
C LEU A 55 -2.69 11.26 -0.91
N ILE A 56 -1.85 12.29 -0.93
CA ILE A 56 -0.56 12.31 -0.21
C ILE A 56 -0.77 12.12 1.28
N LYS A 57 -1.77 12.80 1.86
CA LYS A 57 -2.12 12.65 3.27
C LYS A 57 -2.52 11.20 3.58
N GLY A 58 -3.39 10.60 2.77
CA GLY A 58 -3.79 9.20 2.93
C GLY A 58 -2.63 8.20 2.86
N ARG A 59 -1.57 8.48 2.08
CA ARG A 59 -0.34 7.67 2.09
C ARG A 59 0.44 7.82 3.39
N LYS A 60 0.68 9.07 3.82
CA LYS A 60 1.38 9.36 5.09
C LYS A 60 0.68 8.74 6.30
N ASP A 61 -0.64 8.78 6.31
CA ASP A 61 -1.45 8.19 7.38
C ASP A 61 -1.26 6.67 7.46
N VAL A 62 -1.20 5.99 6.31
CA VAL A 62 -0.88 4.55 6.23
C VAL A 62 0.55 4.26 6.70
N ASP A 63 1.53 5.05 6.25
CA ASP A 63 2.92 4.91 6.68
C ASP A 63 3.05 5.03 8.22
N GLN A 64 2.40 6.03 8.80
CA GLN A 64 2.39 6.30 10.24
C GLN A 64 1.69 5.20 11.05
N ILE A 65 0.59 4.63 10.54
CA ILE A 65 -0.07 3.50 11.19
C ILE A 65 0.87 2.30 11.23
N PHE A 66 1.50 1.94 10.11
CA PHE A 66 2.42 0.81 10.09
C PHE A 66 3.64 1.04 10.98
N SER A 67 4.20 2.25 10.98
CA SER A 67 5.31 2.60 11.88
C SER A 67 4.93 2.41 13.35
N ARG A 68 3.77 2.91 13.78
CA ARG A 68 3.27 2.73 15.15
C ARG A 68 3.03 1.27 15.52
N ILE A 69 2.37 0.51 14.64
CA ILE A 69 2.14 -0.92 14.84
C ILE A 69 3.46 -1.66 15.01
N LEU A 70 4.44 -1.42 14.13
CA LEU A 70 5.74 -2.08 14.20
C LEU A 70 6.44 -1.75 15.52
N SER A 71 6.51 -0.47 15.87
CA SER A 71 7.08 0.00 17.13
C SER A 71 6.42 -0.64 18.35
N HIS A 72 5.10 -0.82 18.34
CA HIS A 72 4.37 -1.48 19.42
C HIS A 72 4.71 -2.97 19.50
N VAL A 73 4.68 -3.67 18.37
CA VAL A 73 4.91 -5.12 18.31
C VAL A 73 6.35 -5.50 18.70
N THR A 74 7.33 -4.70 18.29
CA THR A 74 8.75 -4.97 18.55
C THR A 74 9.28 -4.28 19.80
N ASN A 75 8.42 -3.63 20.61
CA ASN A 75 8.84 -2.85 21.77
C ASN A 75 9.94 -1.81 21.46
N LEU A 76 9.82 -1.12 20.31
CA LEU A 76 10.78 -0.13 19.81
C LEU A 76 12.18 -0.67 19.45
N GLU A 77 12.36 -1.99 19.36
CA GLU A 77 13.62 -2.58 18.90
C GLU A 77 13.87 -2.28 17.41
N ILE A 78 14.86 -1.42 17.15
CA ILE A 78 15.10 -0.82 15.82
C ILE A 78 15.49 -1.88 14.78
N ASP A 79 16.31 -2.86 15.18
CA ASP A 79 16.77 -3.90 14.27
C ASP A 79 15.64 -4.83 13.84
N GLU A 80 14.69 -5.12 14.74
CA GLU A 80 13.49 -5.89 14.41
C GLU A 80 12.56 -5.12 13.48
N ILE A 81 12.31 -3.84 13.76
CA ILE A 81 11.51 -2.96 12.89
C ILE A 81 12.12 -2.98 11.49
N LYS A 82 13.42 -2.71 11.38
CA LYS A 82 14.14 -2.68 10.11
C LYS A 82 14.08 -4.03 9.39
N ASN A 83 14.20 -5.14 10.11
CA ASN A 83 14.08 -6.47 9.53
C ASN A 83 12.67 -6.68 8.94
N ILE A 84 11.60 -6.34 9.66
CA ILE A 84 10.23 -6.46 9.14
C ILE A 84 9.99 -5.53 7.96
N GLU A 85 10.54 -4.31 7.97
CA GLU A 85 10.34 -3.35 6.88
C GLU A 85 11.10 -3.69 5.60
N THR A 86 12.32 -4.22 5.71
CA THR A 86 13.19 -4.41 4.55
C THR A 86 13.17 -5.83 4.02
N SER A 87 12.90 -6.83 4.87
CA SER A 87 12.89 -8.22 4.42
C SER A 87 11.74 -8.52 3.46
N ARG A 88 11.94 -9.54 2.64
CA ARG A 88 10.91 -10.19 1.84
C ARG A 88 11.00 -11.67 2.16
N GLN A 89 10.36 -12.06 3.26
CA GLN A 89 10.40 -13.43 3.74
C GLN A 89 9.71 -14.35 2.72
N GLU A 90 10.23 -15.57 2.59
CA GLU A 90 9.56 -16.58 1.76
C GLU A 90 8.19 -16.90 2.37
N ILE A 91 7.15 -16.74 1.55
CA ILE A 91 5.79 -17.01 1.98
C ILE A 91 5.55 -18.51 1.82
N ASN A 92 5.29 -19.20 2.93
CA ASN A 92 4.90 -20.60 2.94
C ASN A 92 3.41 -20.78 3.27
N LEU A 93 2.87 -21.99 3.07
CA LEU A 93 1.46 -22.28 3.34
C LEU A 93 1.12 -22.26 4.84
N GLU A 94 2.10 -22.56 5.70
CA GLU A 94 1.91 -22.63 7.16
C GLU A 94 1.64 -21.25 7.78
N MET A 95 2.24 -20.19 7.24
CA MET A 95 2.01 -18.82 7.70
C MET A 95 0.72 -18.18 7.19
N MET A 96 0.02 -18.80 6.23
CA MET A 96 -1.18 -18.23 5.60
C MET A 96 -2.34 -17.96 6.57
N PRO A 97 -2.65 -18.83 7.56
CA PRO A 97 -3.67 -18.55 8.55
C PRO A 97 -3.37 -17.28 9.38
N CYS A 98 -2.11 -17.09 9.80
CA CYS A 98 -1.67 -15.86 10.46
C CYS A 98 -1.86 -14.66 9.53
N TYR A 99 -1.33 -14.73 8.30
CA TYR A 99 -1.38 -13.61 7.37
C TYR A 99 -2.81 -13.18 7.03
N LYS A 100 -3.69 -14.12 6.72
CA LYS A 100 -5.11 -13.84 6.43
C LYS A 100 -5.81 -13.20 7.63
N THR A 101 -5.53 -13.68 8.84
CA THR A 101 -6.08 -13.12 10.08
C THR A 101 -5.63 -11.67 10.27
N LEU A 102 -4.34 -11.40 10.11
CA LEU A 102 -3.78 -10.06 10.26
C LEU A 102 -4.29 -9.10 9.18
N VAL A 103 -4.33 -9.51 7.92
CA VAL A 103 -4.84 -8.65 6.82
C VAL A 103 -6.32 -8.33 7.03
N LYS A 104 -7.14 -9.33 7.39
CA LYS A 104 -8.56 -9.11 7.66
C LYS A 104 -8.75 -8.13 8.82
N ALA A 105 -8.07 -8.38 9.94
CA ALA A 105 -8.17 -7.53 11.11
C ALA A 105 -7.65 -6.12 10.84
N PHE A 106 -6.57 -5.96 10.08
CA PHE A 106 -6.07 -4.65 9.68
C PHE A 106 -7.08 -3.90 8.79
N SER A 107 -7.76 -4.61 7.88
CA SER A 107 -8.79 -4.00 7.03
C SER A 107 -10.03 -3.54 7.81
N GLU A 108 -10.42 -4.30 8.83
CA GLU A 108 -11.59 -4.02 9.67
C GLU A 108 -11.28 -2.98 10.76
N LYS A 109 -10.06 -3.03 11.30
CA LYS A 109 -9.63 -2.28 12.46
C LYS A 109 -8.46 -1.33 12.20
N CYS A 110 -8.08 -0.96 10.99
CA CYS A 110 -7.09 0.11 10.75
C CYS A 110 -7.49 0.95 9.55
N VAL A 111 -7.39 0.38 8.35
CA VAL A 111 -7.65 1.07 7.08
C VAL A 111 -8.37 0.10 6.15
N ASN A 112 -9.47 0.54 5.53
CA ASN A 112 -10.11 -0.26 4.49
C ASN A 112 -9.18 -0.38 3.26
N ILE A 113 -8.54 -1.54 3.14
CA ILE A 113 -7.50 -1.80 2.13
C ILE A 113 -8.04 -1.70 0.69
N HIS A 114 -9.34 -1.91 0.49
CA HIS A 114 -9.98 -1.80 -0.83
C HIS A 114 -10.22 -0.35 -1.26
N LYS A 115 -10.20 0.60 -0.33
CA LYS A 115 -10.39 2.04 -0.60
C LYS A 115 -9.09 2.85 -0.60
N ASN A 116 -7.98 2.22 -0.20
CA ASN A 116 -6.67 2.83 -0.21
C ASN A 116 -5.67 1.82 -0.79
N MET A 117 -5.49 1.87 -2.11
CA MET A 117 -4.61 0.93 -2.82
C MET A 117 -3.14 1.04 -2.39
N TYR A 118 -2.74 2.17 -1.80
CA TYR A 118 -1.39 2.32 -1.24
C TYR A 118 -1.13 1.32 -0.13
N THR A 119 -2.15 0.90 0.63
CA THR A 119 -2.00 -0.07 1.72
C THR A 119 -1.42 -1.42 1.25
N PHE A 120 -1.69 -1.84 0.01
CA PHE A 120 -1.13 -3.08 -0.54
C PHE A 120 0.41 -3.06 -0.58
N SER A 121 1.03 -1.88 -0.67
CA SER A 121 2.49 -1.78 -0.63
C SER A 121 3.08 -2.15 0.74
N HIS A 122 2.27 -2.19 1.80
CA HIS A 122 2.70 -2.46 3.17
C HIS A 122 2.26 -3.83 3.70
N LEU A 123 1.31 -4.52 3.06
CA LEU A 123 0.79 -5.80 3.57
C LEU A 123 1.87 -6.88 3.69
N TYR A 124 2.95 -6.80 2.92
CA TYR A 124 4.10 -7.69 3.08
C TYR A 124 4.72 -7.62 4.49
N LYS A 125 4.60 -6.49 5.20
CA LYS A 125 5.09 -6.35 6.59
C LYS A 125 4.32 -7.30 7.52
N LEU A 126 3.02 -7.48 7.31
CA LEU A 126 2.22 -8.46 8.04
C LEU A 126 2.61 -9.90 7.68
N ALA A 127 2.96 -10.14 6.41
CA ALA A 127 3.49 -11.43 5.99
C ALA A 127 4.84 -11.72 6.68
N ASN A 128 5.74 -10.74 6.74
CA ASN A 128 7.02 -10.85 7.41
C ASN A 128 6.85 -11.13 8.92
N MET A 129 5.92 -10.46 9.61
CA MET A 129 5.61 -10.77 11.01
C MET A 129 5.22 -12.24 11.19
N CYS A 130 4.36 -12.77 10.33
CA CYS A 130 3.95 -14.17 10.40
C CYS A 130 5.11 -15.14 10.10
N ALA A 131 5.95 -14.83 9.10
CA ALA A 131 7.10 -15.65 8.75
C ALA A 131 8.16 -15.66 9.87
N LEU A 132 8.34 -14.53 10.56
CA LEU A 132 9.21 -14.37 11.72
C LEU A 132 8.57 -14.88 13.03
N GLN A 133 7.41 -15.55 12.95
CA GLN A 133 6.72 -16.17 14.08
C GLN A 133 6.27 -15.21 15.18
N TYR A 134 6.01 -13.94 14.84
CA TYR A 134 5.33 -13.04 15.77
C TYR A 134 3.93 -13.57 16.08
N SER A 135 3.57 -13.55 17.37
CA SER A 135 2.26 -13.94 17.87
C SER A 135 1.16 -13.09 17.24
N SER A 136 0.24 -13.72 16.50
CA SER A 136 -0.91 -13.01 15.91
C SER A 136 -1.72 -12.28 16.97
N THR A 137 -1.82 -12.85 18.18
CA THR A 137 -2.55 -12.22 19.29
C THR A 137 -1.90 -10.90 19.70
N ASP A 138 -0.58 -10.81 19.73
CA ASP A 138 0.12 -9.57 20.12
C ASP A 138 0.06 -8.51 19.02
N VAL A 139 0.15 -8.92 17.75
CA VAL A 139 -0.11 -8.00 16.62
C VAL A 139 -1.55 -7.47 16.64
N LEU A 140 -2.54 -8.31 16.98
CA LEU A 140 -3.94 -7.89 17.09
C LEU A 140 -4.19 -6.94 18.27
N LYS A 141 -3.43 -7.06 19.37
CA LYS A 141 -3.44 -6.08 20.46
C LYS A 141 -2.87 -4.74 19.98
N ALA A 142 -1.75 -4.76 19.26
CA ALA A 142 -1.16 -3.56 18.67
C ALA A 142 -2.15 -2.87 17.72
N PHE A 143 -2.88 -3.61 16.88
CA PHE A 143 -3.95 -3.01 16.05
C PHE A 143 -5.00 -2.34 16.92
N SER A 144 -5.46 -2.99 17.99
CA SER A 144 -6.51 -2.45 18.85
C SER A 144 -6.04 -1.20 19.63
N ALA A 145 -4.74 -1.09 19.91
CA ALA A 145 -4.14 0.06 20.58
C ALA A 145 -3.86 1.23 19.62
N GLU A 146 -3.27 0.95 18.46
CA GLU A 146 -2.79 1.99 17.54
C GLU A 146 -3.86 2.50 16.57
N CYS A 147 -4.86 1.66 16.27
CA CYS A 147 -5.83 1.93 15.24
C CYS A 147 -7.20 2.38 15.80
N GLY A 148 -7.24 3.34 16.73
CA GLY A 148 -8.50 3.88 17.31
C GLY A 148 -9.48 4.53 16.32
N SER A 149 -10.47 5.29 16.83
CA SER A 149 -11.61 5.89 16.07
C SER A 149 -11.24 6.81 14.88
N LEU A 150 -9.95 7.04 14.62
CA LEU A 150 -9.40 7.56 13.38
C LEU A 150 -9.72 6.70 12.13
N HIS A 151 -10.35 5.52 12.29
CA HIS A 151 -10.84 4.64 11.22
C HIS A 151 -11.55 5.28 10.05
N GLN A 152 -12.31 6.35 10.28
CA GLN A 152 -13.26 6.82 9.27
C GLN A 152 -12.72 7.98 8.42
N GLY A 153 -11.62 8.62 8.83
CA GLY A 153 -11.04 9.77 8.11
C GLY A 153 -10.11 9.40 6.95
N MET A 154 -9.55 8.18 6.96
CA MET A 154 -8.61 7.68 5.94
C MET A 154 -9.31 7.06 4.72
N VAL A 155 -10.63 7.27 4.63
CA VAL A 155 -11.54 6.66 3.66
C VAL A 155 -11.82 7.64 2.53
N ASN A 156 -11.11 7.46 1.41
CA ASN A 156 -11.52 7.71 0.01
C ASN A 156 -10.35 8.17 -0.86
N VAL A 157 -9.44 7.25 -1.19
CA VAL A 157 -8.41 7.53 -2.19
C VAL A 157 -8.69 6.69 -3.43
N ASN A 158 -9.78 7.02 -4.12
CA ASN A 158 -10.05 6.60 -5.50
C ASN A 158 -10.59 7.78 -6.29
#